data_AF-A0A914U8A1-F1
#
_entry.id   AF-A0A914U8A1-F1
#
_cell.length_a   1.000
_cell.length_b   1.000
_cell.length_c   1.000
_cell.angle_alpha   90.00
_cell.angle_beta   90.00
_cell.angle_gamma   90.00
#
_symmetry.space_group_name_H-M   'P 1'
#
loop_
_entity.id
_entity.type
_entity.pdbx_description
1 polymer ?
#
loop_
_entity_poly.entity_id
_entity_poly.type
_entity_poly.pdbx_seq_one_letter_code
_entity_poly.pdbx_strand_id
1 'polypeptide(L)'
;MATLCGYECVAEELIHKDDLVLLFIGSSSTCPVELIKWRDANFTFLSTIILKSLSPAVTKYIRAKGCVGHYLRTYRNQKSTTEEKVVIMTNMIDLLRNSAESTNSMIEDFMKDGGFQMIVDLCDITYRNQKSTTEEKVVIMTNMIDLLRNSAESTNSMVEDFMKDGGFQMIVDLCDIAEIQQKKQIFDGLKKVLFIVEYILRDLGFIPCKELTAINLHLKNALSENRWDACSLYLTFLFSILSINIHIKDAYRELLHLETILNALQSSASSIDSLNGEQKDTMQLALDFLIAATKGNALNAQFITENLEINAIKSMLLAEKNEEFKNVTLVLIKNLLFLARNEQLFSSLLQILFSDPGNINS
;
A
#
# COMPACT_ATOMS: atom_id res chain seq x y z
N MET A 1 7.70 38.34 7.17
CA MET A 1 6.52 38.09 8.02
C MET A 1 6.45 36.64 8.49
N ALA A 2 6.54 35.64 7.60
CA ALA A 2 6.52 34.21 8.02
C ALA A 2 7.60 33.85 9.07
N THR A 3 8.76 34.51 9.04
CA THR A 3 9.82 34.35 10.06
C THR A 3 9.42 34.78 11.47
N LEU A 4 8.47 35.71 11.64
CA LEU A 4 7.98 36.13 12.96
C LEU A 4 7.05 35.08 13.58
N CYS A 5 6.26 34.38 12.77
CA CYS A 5 5.36 33.32 13.23
C CYS A 5 6.09 32.11 13.84
N GLY A 6 7.41 32.01 13.64
CA GLY A 6 8.24 30.97 14.24
C GLY A 6 8.62 31.22 15.71
N TYR A 7 8.30 32.37 16.30
CA TYR A 7 8.54 32.65 17.72
C TYR A 7 7.29 32.33 18.55
N GLU A 8 7.47 31.63 19.68
CA GLU A 8 6.37 31.26 20.59
C GLU A 8 5.55 32.47 21.05
N CYS A 9 6.18 33.60 21.36
CA CYS A 9 5.47 34.81 21.80
C CYS A 9 4.47 35.34 20.77
N VAL A 10 4.70 35.11 19.47
CA VAL A 10 3.78 35.51 18.41
C VAL A 10 2.57 34.58 18.36
N ALA A 11 2.79 33.27 18.52
CA ALA A 11 1.70 32.31 18.60
C ALA A 11 0.84 32.54 19.86
N GLU A 12 1.47 32.87 20.99
CA GLU A 12 0.78 33.19 22.24
C GLU A 12 -0.04 34.48 22.15
N GLU A 13 0.46 35.52 21.47
CA GLU A 13 -0.31 36.74 21.24
C GLU A 13 -1.53 36.48 20.34
N LEU A 14 -1.41 35.61 19.32
CA LEU A 14 -2.52 35.24 18.44
C LEU A 14 -3.64 34.50 19.19
N ILE A 15 -3.29 33.60 20.12
CA ILE A 15 -4.30 32.94 20.96
C ILE A 15 -4.90 33.90 21.98
N HIS A 16 -4.12 34.87 22.48
CA HIS A 16 -4.62 35.89 23.41
C HIS A 16 -5.67 36.79 22.75
N LYS A 17 -5.51 37.10 21.46
CA LYS A 17 -6.46 37.89 20.68
C LYS A 17 -7.59 37.09 20.03
N ASP A 18 -7.60 35.77 20.20
CA ASP A 18 -8.55 34.86 19.55
C ASP A 18 -8.46 34.84 18.01
N ASP A 19 -7.31 35.20 17.45
CA ASP A 19 -7.09 35.34 16.01
C ASP A 19 -6.58 34.04 15.36
N LEU A 20 -5.99 33.12 16.13
CA LEU A 20 -5.41 31.89 15.58
C LEU A 20 -6.46 31.03 14.86
N VAL A 21 -7.70 30.97 15.35
CA VAL A 21 -8.80 30.24 14.68
C VAL A 21 -9.12 30.82 13.30
N LEU A 22 -8.92 32.12 13.10
CA LEU A 22 -9.17 32.78 11.82
C LEU A 22 -8.16 32.34 10.76
N LEU A 23 -6.92 31.97 11.15
CA LEU A 23 -5.94 31.41 10.21
C LEU A 23 -6.38 30.01 9.71
N PHE A 24 -7.01 29.19 10.56
CA PHE A 24 -7.57 27.90 10.13
C PHE A 24 -8.75 28.08 9.16
N ILE A 25 -9.66 29.03 9.46
CA ILE A 25 -10.79 29.31 8.58
C ILE A 25 -10.31 29.92 7.26
N GLY A 26 -9.41 30.89 7.32
CA GLY A 26 -8.87 31.60 6.16
C GLY A 26 -7.96 30.76 5.26
N SER A 27 -7.39 29.67 5.77
CA SER A 27 -6.59 28.72 4.97
C SER A 27 -7.44 27.66 4.24
N SER A 28 -8.72 27.52 4.61
CA SER A 28 -9.67 26.59 3.97
C SER A 28 -10.84 27.29 3.27
N SER A 29 -10.90 28.63 3.32
CA SER A 29 -12.00 29.41 2.76
C SER A 29 -12.07 29.36 1.24
N THR A 30 -13.30 29.38 0.71
CA THR A 30 -13.56 29.63 -0.71
C THR A 30 -13.22 31.08 -1.01
N CYS A 31 -12.33 31.30 -1.97
CA CYS A 31 -11.88 32.63 -2.37
C CYS A 31 -12.02 32.77 -3.90
N PRO A 32 -12.45 33.94 -4.39
CA PRO A 32 -12.22 34.33 -5.79
C PRO A 32 -10.74 34.19 -6.15
N VAL A 33 -10.45 33.99 -7.45
CA VAL A 33 -9.10 33.69 -7.95
C VAL A 33 -8.09 34.78 -7.53
N GLU A 34 -8.53 36.03 -7.43
CA GLU A 34 -7.71 37.17 -7.03
C GLU A 34 -7.27 37.12 -5.56
N LEU A 35 -8.01 36.39 -4.71
CA LEU A 35 -7.79 36.30 -3.27
C LEU A 35 -7.11 34.99 -2.82
N ILE A 36 -6.78 34.08 -3.75
CA ILE A 36 -6.07 32.82 -3.46
C ILE A 36 -4.76 33.07 -2.69
N LYS A 37 -4.03 34.13 -3.04
CA LYS A 37 -2.77 34.50 -2.36
C LYS A 37 -2.93 34.72 -0.86
N TRP A 38 -4.11 35.16 -0.40
CA TRP A 38 -4.40 35.34 1.02
C TRP A 38 -4.64 34.02 1.73
N ARG A 39 -5.33 33.07 1.07
CA ARG A 39 -5.48 31.69 1.57
C ARG A 39 -4.11 31.03 1.74
N ASP A 40 -3.25 31.16 0.75
CA ASP A 40 -1.89 30.59 0.77
C ASP A 40 -1.00 31.26 1.82
N ALA A 41 -1.15 32.58 2.01
CA ALA A 41 -0.47 33.30 3.09
C ALA A 41 -0.94 32.83 4.47
N ASN A 42 -2.26 32.70 4.69
CA ASN A 42 -2.83 32.17 5.92
C ASN A 42 -2.30 30.76 6.22
N PHE A 43 -2.27 29.90 5.21
CA PHE A 43 -1.70 28.56 5.34
C PHE A 43 -0.21 28.60 5.69
N THR A 44 0.58 29.44 5.02
CA THR A 44 2.02 29.57 5.28
C THR A 44 2.30 30.03 6.72
N PHE A 45 1.53 30.99 7.23
CA PHE A 45 1.64 31.44 8.61
C PHE A 45 1.25 30.33 9.58
N LEU A 46 0.12 29.66 9.33
CA LEU A 46 -0.35 28.56 10.15
C LEU A 46 0.66 27.40 10.18
N SER A 47 1.18 26.98 9.03
CA SER A 47 2.18 25.92 8.92
C SER A 47 3.46 26.28 9.67
N THR A 48 3.90 27.54 9.61
CA THR A 48 5.08 27.99 10.37
C THR A 48 4.83 27.94 11.88
N ILE A 49 3.62 28.30 12.34
CA ILE A 49 3.27 28.24 13.76
C ILE A 49 3.29 26.79 14.25
N ILE A 50 2.60 25.91 13.54
CA ILE A 50 2.53 24.49 13.89
C ILE A 50 3.91 23.83 13.90
N LEU A 51 4.78 24.18 12.94
CA LEU A 51 6.10 23.58 12.81
C LEU A 51 7.11 24.10 13.85
N LYS A 52 7.01 25.37 14.27
CA LYS A 52 8.10 26.03 15.03
C LYS A 52 7.73 26.61 16.38
N SER A 53 6.44 26.84 16.65
CA SER A 53 5.97 27.56 17.83
C SER A 53 4.72 26.93 18.44
N LEU A 54 4.58 25.60 18.30
CA LEU A 54 3.48 24.83 18.87
C LEU A 54 3.71 24.57 20.37
N SER A 55 3.46 25.58 21.20
CA SER A 55 3.55 25.45 22.66
C SER A 55 2.32 24.75 23.25
N PRO A 56 2.39 24.19 24.48
CA PRO A 56 1.23 23.57 25.15
C PRO A 56 0.00 24.49 25.25
N ALA A 57 0.23 25.81 25.40
CA ALA A 57 -0.85 26.80 25.42
C ALA A 57 -1.56 26.90 24.07
N VAL A 58 -0.79 26.92 22.97
CA VAL A 58 -1.30 26.94 21.60
C VAL A 58 -2.06 25.66 21.28
N THR A 59 -1.50 24.48 21.63
CA THR A 59 -2.18 23.19 21.45
C THR A 59 -3.52 23.13 22.20
N LYS A 60 -3.53 23.58 23.47
CA LYS A 60 -4.76 23.65 24.27
C LYS A 60 -5.80 24.58 23.65
N TYR A 61 -5.37 25.73 23.14
CA TYR A 61 -6.25 26.67 22.44
C TYR A 61 -6.86 26.04 21.19
N ILE A 62 -6.04 25.42 20.32
CA ILE A 62 -6.50 24.78 19.08
C ILE A 62 -7.63 23.79 19.35
N ARG A 63 -7.45 22.93 20.37
CA ARG A 63 -8.48 21.96 20.78
C ARG A 63 -9.71 22.62 21.38
N ALA A 64 -9.52 23.57 22.31
CA ALA A 64 -10.63 24.25 22.99
C ALA A 64 -11.52 25.04 22.02
N LYS A 65 -10.93 25.61 20.96
CA LYS A 65 -11.65 26.39 19.94
C LYS A 65 -12.10 25.54 18.75
N GLY A 66 -11.77 24.25 18.71
CA GLY A 66 -12.15 23.35 17.62
C GLY A 66 -11.61 23.80 16.26
N CYS A 67 -10.37 24.32 16.21
CA CYS A 67 -9.82 24.93 15.00
C CYS A 67 -9.78 23.95 13.81
N VAL A 68 -9.44 22.68 14.05
CA VAL A 68 -9.46 21.61 13.04
C VAL A 68 -10.87 21.41 12.50
N GLY A 69 -11.87 21.29 13.37
CA GLY A 69 -13.28 21.16 12.96
C GLY A 69 -13.80 22.37 12.18
N HIS A 70 -13.38 23.58 12.53
CA HIS A 70 -13.71 24.79 11.75
C HIS A 70 -13.11 24.75 10.35
N TYR A 71 -11.86 24.30 10.22
CA TYR A 71 -11.21 24.10 8.92
C TYR A 71 -11.99 23.08 8.07
N LEU A 72 -12.29 21.91 8.63
CA LEU A 72 -12.99 20.84 7.93
C LEU A 72 -14.42 21.21 7.55
N ARG A 73 -15.12 21.97 8.39
CA ARG A 73 -16.45 22.49 8.07
C ARG A 73 -16.41 23.47 6.91
N THR A 74 -15.40 24.34 6.87
CA THR A 74 -15.18 25.27 5.76
C THR A 74 -14.85 24.52 4.48
N TYR A 75 -13.97 23.51 4.57
CA TYR A 75 -13.66 22.57 3.49
C TYR A 75 -14.89 21.81 2.97
N ARG A 76 -15.81 21.37 3.85
CA ARG A 76 -17.00 20.63 3.41
C ARG A 76 -17.98 21.53 2.64
N ASN A 77 -18.14 22.77 3.09
CA ASN A 77 -19.14 23.70 2.57
C ASN A 77 -18.68 24.51 1.35
N GLN A 78 -17.43 24.34 0.91
CA GLN A 78 -16.88 25.09 -0.20
C GLN A 78 -17.48 24.69 -1.56
N LYS A 79 -17.71 25.69 -2.40
CA LYS A 79 -18.10 25.54 -3.82
C LYS A 79 -16.88 25.74 -4.73
N SER A 80 -15.84 24.97 -4.50
CA SER A 80 -14.56 25.01 -5.24
C SER A 80 -14.44 23.82 -6.20
N THR A 81 -13.47 23.90 -7.13
CA THR A 81 -13.15 22.80 -8.04
C THR A 81 -12.53 21.63 -7.26
N THR A 82 -12.57 20.42 -7.84
CA THR A 82 -11.93 19.24 -7.23
C THR A 82 -10.44 19.47 -6.97
N GLU A 83 -9.73 20.15 -7.88
CA GLU A 83 -8.31 20.51 -7.75
C GLU A 83 -8.06 21.41 -6.52
N GLU A 84 -8.90 22.41 -6.30
CA GLU A 84 -8.78 23.26 -5.10
C GLU A 84 -9.06 22.49 -3.81
N LYS A 85 -10.03 21.54 -3.84
CA LYS A 85 -10.28 20.66 -2.70
C LYS A 85 -9.06 19.79 -2.38
N VAL A 86 -8.39 19.26 -3.39
CA VAL A 86 -7.14 18.50 -3.26
C VAL A 86 -6.06 19.31 -2.54
N VAL A 87 -5.85 20.57 -2.95
CA VAL A 87 -4.85 21.45 -2.34
C VAL A 87 -5.19 21.75 -0.88
N ILE A 88 -6.44 22.10 -0.58
CA ILE A 88 -6.86 22.42 0.79
C ILE A 88 -6.76 21.21 1.71
N MET A 89 -7.13 20.01 1.23
CA MET A 89 -6.99 18.79 2.04
C MET A 89 -5.52 18.43 2.26
N THR A 90 -4.68 18.56 1.22
CA THR A 90 -3.23 18.36 1.33
C THR A 90 -2.61 19.28 2.37
N ASN A 91 -2.99 20.56 2.37
CA ASN A 91 -2.56 21.53 3.37
C ASN A 91 -2.93 21.09 4.80
N MET A 92 -4.15 20.59 5.02
CA MET A 92 -4.53 20.05 6.34
C MET A 92 -3.65 18.86 6.75
N ILE A 93 -3.43 17.91 5.84
CA ILE A 93 -2.58 16.74 6.07
C ILE A 93 -1.15 17.17 6.45
N ASP A 94 -0.61 18.19 5.79
CA ASP A 94 0.71 18.75 6.10
C ASP A 94 0.76 19.40 7.50
N LEU A 95 -0.30 20.11 7.92
CA LEU A 95 -0.38 20.64 9.29
C LEU A 95 -0.39 19.54 10.33
N LEU A 96 -1.20 18.49 10.10
CA LEU A 96 -1.28 17.34 11.01
C LEU A 96 0.09 16.66 11.12
N ARG A 97 0.78 16.47 10.00
CA ARG A 97 2.13 15.88 9.96
C ARG A 97 3.13 16.70 10.76
N ASN A 98 3.14 18.02 10.57
CA ASN A 98 4.05 18.90 11.32
C ASN A 98 3.71 18.92 12.82
N SER A 99 2.43 18.83 13.19
CA SER A 99 2.03 18.79 14.61
C SER A 99 2.39 17.48 15.30
N ALA A 100 2.45 16.37 14.53
CA ALA A 100 2.63 15.02 15.06
C ALA A 100 3.97 14.82 15.77
N GLU A 101 5.00 15.58 15.41
CA GLU A 101 6.29 15.57 16.11
C GLU A 101 6.18 16.02 17.57
N SER A 102 5.14 16.78 17.92
CA SER A 102 4.94 17.39 19.24
C SER A 102 3.66 16.93 19.96
N THR A 103 2.58 16.62 19.23
CA THR A 103 1.27 16.25 19.80
C THR A 103 0.38 15.52 18.79
N ASN A 104 -0.38 14.52 19.26
CA ASN A 104 -1.42 13.85 18.47
C ASN A 104 -2.80 14.49 18.61
N SER A 105 -2.96 15.51 19.45
CA SER A 105 -4.28 16.10 19.75
C SER A 105 -5.00 16.62 18.50
N MET A 106 -4.28 17.22 17.56
CA MET A 106 -4.86 17.73 16.30
C MET A 106 -5.35 16.61 15.39
N ILE A 107 -4.63 15.48 15.38
CA ILE A 107 -5.02 14.27 14.65
C ILE A 107 -6.30 13.70 15.27
N GLU A 108 -6.39 13.60 16.59
CA GLU A 108 -7.60 13.15 17.28
C GLU A 108 -8.81 14.04 16.95
N ASP A 109 -8.62 15.37 16.92
CA ASP A 109 -9.67 16.31 16.54
C ASP A 109 -10.09 16.12 15.07
N PHE A 110 -9.12 15.89 14.17
CA PHE A 110 -9.38 15.56 12.77
C PHE A 110 -10.20 14.27 12.60
N MET A 111 -9.85 13.22 13.35
CA MET A 111 -10.59 11.96 13.37
C MET A 111 -12.02 12.17 13.86
N LYS A 112 -12.17 12.83 15.01
CA LYS A 112 -13.48 13.10 15.63
C LYS A 112 -14.42 13.87 14.70
N ASP A 113 -13.88 14.79 13.89
CA ASP A 113 -14.66 15.59 12.94
C ASP A 113 -14.86 14.90 11.57
N GLY A 114 -14.49 13.63 11.44
CA GLY A 114 -14.70 12.80 10.25
C GLY A 114 -13.75 13.13 9.10
N GLY A 115 -12.53 13.59 9.42
CA GLY A 115 -11.54 14.00 8.42
C GLY A 115 -11.11 12.86 7.49
N PHE A 116 -10.98 11.62 7.99
CA PHE A 116 -10.64 10.46 7.17
C PHE A 116 -11.72 10.13 6.15
N GLN A 117 -12.99 10.11 6.57
CA GLN A 117 -14.11 9.97 5.64
C GLN A 117 -14.08 11.06 4.55
N MET A 118 -13.74 12.32 4.89
CA MET A 118 -13.64 13.38 3.87
C MET A 118 -12.51 13.15 2.85
N ILE A 119 -11.40 12.53 3.27
CA ILE A 119 -10.30 12.15 2.36
C ILE A 119 -10.75 11.02 1.44
N VAL A 120 -11.40 9.99 1.99
CA VAL A 120 -11.95 8.88 1.20
C VAL A 120 -12.95 9.42 0.18
N ASP A 121 -13.90 10.26 0.60
CA ASP A 121 -14.87 10.90 -0.29
C ASP A 121 -14.19 11.73 -1.39
N LEU A 122 -13.13 12.46 -1.05
CA LEU A 122 -12.36 13.24 -2.03
C LEU A 122 -11.67 12.32 -3.04
N CYS A 123 -11.07 11.24 -2.57
CA CYS A 123 -10.43 10.24 -3.42
C CYS A 123 -11.45 9.57 -4.34
N ASP A 124 -12.62 9.20 -3.86
CA ASP A 124 -13.73 8.66 -4.67
C ASP A 124 -14.20 9.65 -5.75
N ILE A 125 -14.36 10.93 -5.38
CA ILE A 125 -14.74 11.98 -6.33
C ILE A 125 -13.67 12.16 -7.40
N THR A 126 -12.39 12.16 -7.02
CA THR A 126 -11.30 12.20 -8.00
C THR A 126 -11.26 10.92 -8.85
N TYR A 127 -11.56 9.75 -8.29
CA TYR A 127 -11.64 8.48 -8.99
C TYR A 127 -12.67 8.55 -10.13
N ARG A 128 -13.92 8.90 -9.79
CA ARG A 128 -15.04 8.92 -10.75
C ARG A 128 -14.93 10.00 -11.81
N ASN A 129 -14.26 11.11 -11.52
CA ASN A 129 -14.30 12.28 -12.39
C ASN A 129 -13.52 12.15 -13.71
N GLN A 130 -12.66 11.12 -13.90
CA GLN A 130 -11.82 10.85 -15.11
C GLN A 130 -11.04 12.05 -15.72
N LYS A 131 -11.20 13.26 -15.18
CA LYS A 131 -10.64 14.55 -15.62
C LYS A 131 -9.58 15.09 -14.66
N SER A 132 -9.59 14.70 -13.39
CA SER A 132 -8.51 15.05 -12.45
C SER A 132 -7.24 14.29 -12.84
N THR A 133 -6.09 14.95 -12.81
CA THR A 133 -4.83 14.31 -13.15
C THR A 133 -4.55 13.16 -12.16
N THR A 134 -4.03 12.03 -12.65
CA THR A 134 -3.64 10.91 -11.78
C THR A 134 -2.57 11.33 -10.76
N GLU A 135 -1.83 12.39 -11.06
CA GLU A 135 -0.82 12.99 -10.18
C GLU A 135 -1.44 13.56 -8.90
N GLU A 136 -2.55 14.30 -8.98
CA GLU A 136 -3.26 14.83 -7.80
C GLU A 136 -3.71 13.71 -6.85
N LYS A 137 -4.16 12.59 -7.40
CA LYS A 137 -4.57 11.41 -6.62
C LYS A 137 -3.38 10.84 -5.85
N VAL A 138 -2.28 10.58 -6.55
CA VAL A 138 -1.03 10.06 -5.97
C VAL A 138 -0.48 10.99 -4.88
N VAL A 139 -0.62 12.31 -5.05
CA VAL A 139 -0.18 13.32 -4.07
C VAL A 139 -0.97 13.23 -2.78
N ILE A 140 -2.32 13.24 -2.83
CA ILE A 140 -3.16 13.15 -1.61
C ILE A 140 -2.76 11.93 -0.79
N MET A 141 -2.55 10.80 -1.46
CA MET A 141 -2.35 9.52 -0.80
C MET A 141 -0.95 9.35 -0.31
N THR A 142 0.04 9.82 -1.08
CA THR A 142 1.39 9.98 -0.56
C THR A 142 1.36 10.77 0.74
N ASN A 143 0.66 11.91 0.74
CA ASN A 143 0.63 12.75 1.92
C ASN A 143 -0.08 12.09 3.10
N MET A 144 -1.15 11.35 2.84
CA MET A 144 -1.85 10.53 3.82
C MET A 144 -0.96 9.44 4.42
N ILE A 145 -0.22 8.74 3.56
CA ILE A 145 0.68 7.66 3.97
C ILE A 145 1.81 8.22 4.82
N ASP A 146 2.35 9.36 4.43
CA ASP A 146 3.38 10.08 5.20
C ASP A 146 2.84 10.56 6.54
N LEU A 147 1.58 11.01 6.61
CA LEU A 147 0.92 11.36 7.87
C LEU A 147 0.77 10.15 8.80
N LEU A 148 0.24 9.03 8.28
CA LEU A 148 0.08 7.79 9.07
C LEU A 148 1.44 7.31 9.61
N ARG A 149 2.50 7.41 8.80
CA ARG A 149 3.87 7.04 9.16
C ARG A 149 4.46 7.89 10.30
N ASN A 150 4.25 9.20 10.26
CA ASN A 150 4.95 10.15 11.13
C ASN A 150 4.21 10.44 12.47
N SER A 151 3.11 9.75 12.75
CA SER A 151 2.35 9.92 14.00
C SER A 151 3.07 9.33 15.23
N ALA A 152 3.12 10.08 16.35
CA ALA A 152 4.06 9.84 17.45
C ALA A 152 3.64 8.79 18.50
N GLU A 153 2.35 8.48 18.67
CA GLU A 153 1.88 7.43 19.61
C GLU A 153 0.59 6.76 19.07
N SER A 154 0.54 5.43 19.16
CA SER A 154 -0.57 4.51 18.79
C SER A 154 -1.21 4.72 17.41
N THR A 155 -0.39 4.55 16.38
CA THR A 155 -0.78 4.28 14.99
C THR A 155 -1.94 3.28 14.82
N ASN A 156 -2.15 2.36 15.79
CA ASN A 156 -3.16 1.33 15.70
C ASN A 156 -4.60 1.85 15.57
N SER A 157 -5.03 2.75 16.46
CA SER A 157 -6.40 3.30 16.41
C SER A 157 -6.61 4.16 15.16
N MET A 158 -5.62 4.98 14.80
CA MET A 158 -5.72 5.89 13.66
C MET A 158 -5.80 5.13 12.34
N VAL A 159 -4.97 4.09 12.17
CA VAL A 159 -5.02 3.23 11.00
C VAL A 159 -6.30 2.41 11.00
N GLU A 160 -6.70 1.79 12.12
CA GLU A 160 -7.97 1.06 12.21
C GLU A 160 -9.16 1.92 11.81
N ASP A 161 -9.23 3.18 12.25
CA ASP A 161 -10.33 4.07 11.94
C ASP A 161 -10.28 4.58 10.49
N PHE A 162 -9.09 4.90 9.95
CA PHE A 162 -8.94 5.18 8.51
C PHE A 162 -9.40 4.00 7.65
N MET A 163 -9.03 2.79 8.05
CA MET A 163 -9.45 1.58 7.36
C MET A 163 -10.98 1.42 7.46
N LYS A 164 -11.58 1.59 8.64
CA LYS A 164 -13.06 1.55 8.83
C LYS A 164 -13.79 2.59 7.96
N ASP A 165 -13.24 3.78 7.80
CA ASP A 165 -13.85 4.90 7.05
C ASP A 165 -13.71 4.79 5.52
N GLY A 166 -13.25 3.65 5.02
CA GLY A 166 -13.16 3.37 3.57
C GLY A 166 -11.77 3.44 2.98
N GLY A 167 -10.72 3.55 3.81
CA GLY A 167 -9.33 3.36 3.40
C GLY A 167 -9.10 2.04 2.64
N PHE A 168 -9.90 1.01 2.97
CA PHE A 168 -9.95 -0.26 2.23
C PHE A 168 -10.27 -0.06 0.73
N GLN A 169 -11.42 0.55 0.42
CA GLN A 169 -11.88 0.73 -0.96
C GLN A 169 -10.92 1.63 -1.73
N MET A 170 -10.41 2.64 -1.05
CA MET A 170 -9.42 3.56 -1.60
C MET A 170 -8.14 2.82 -2.01
N ILE A 171 -7.60 1.92 -1.19
CA ILE A 171 -6.43 1.10 -1.56
C ILE A 171 -6.69 0.26 -2.82
N VAL A 172 -7.88 -0.36 -2.92
CA VAL A 172 -8.27 -1.18 -4.07
C VAL A 172 -8.37 -0.35 -5.36
N ASP A 173 -9.11 0.77 -5.30
CA ASP A 173 -9.34 1.66 -6.45
C ASP A 173 -8.02 2.22 -7.02
N LEU A 174 -6.97 2.29 -6.21
CA LEU A 174 -5.65 2.77 -6.63
C LEU A 174 -4.80 1.72 -7.26
N CYS A 175 -4.87 0.50 -6.75
CA CYS A 175 -4.29 -0.62 -7.44
C CYS A 175 -4.94 -0.68 -8.85
N ASP A 176 -6.27 -0.57 -8.96
CA ASP A 176 -6.98 -0.50 -10.26
C ASP A 176 -6.46 0.65 -11.16
N ILE A 177 -6.30 1.87 -10.63
CA ILE A 177 -5.76 3.01 -11.41
C ILE A 177 -4.30 2.77 -11.82
N ALA A 178 -3.47 2.25 -10.93
CA ALA A 178 -2.07 1.97 -11.18
C ALA A 178 -1.87 0.94 -12.28
N GLU A 179 -2.80 -0.01 -12.39
CA GLU A 179 -2.81 -0.98 -13.48
C GLU A 179 -3.16 -0.34 -14.84
N ILE A 180 -4.11 0.60 -14.87
CA ILE A 180 -4.56 1.26 -16.10
C ILE A 180 -3.50 2.20 -16.69
N GLN A 181 -2.55 2.70 -15.90
CA GLN A 181 -1.61 3.74 -16.33
C GLN A 181 -0.15 3.34 -16.11
N GLN A 182 0.53 2.93 -17.18
CA GLN A 182 1.99 2.74 -17.20
C GLN A 182 2.74 4.08 -17.05
N LYS A 183 2.82 4.61 -15.82
CA LYS A 183 3.67 5.76 -15.48
C LYS A 183 4.47 5.48 -14.21
N LYS A 184 5.78 5.75 -14.27
CA LYS A 184 6.74 5.58 -13.15
C LYS A 184 6.27 6.19 -11.83
N GLN A 185 5.59 7.33 -11.89
CA GLN A 185 5.10 8.08 -10.72
C GLN A 185 3.95 7.39 -9.98
N ILE A 186 3.14 6.58 -10.68
CA ILE A 186 2.00 5.86 -10.12
C ILE A 186 2.48 4.57 -9.41
N PHE A 187 3.56 3.97 -9.92
CA PHE A 187 4.22 2.82 -9.31
C PHE A 187 4.76 3.11 -7.91
N ASP A 188 5.21 4.34 -7.65
CA ASP A 188 5.59 4.79 -6.31
C ASP A 188 4.37 4.93 -5.38
N GLY A 189 3.20 5.27 -5.92
CA GLY A 189 1.94 5.25 -5.19
C GLY A 189 1.56 3.82 -4.76
N LEU A 190 1.65 2.86 -5.70
CA LEU A 190 1.40 1.45 -5.41
C LEU A 190 2.35 0.89 -4.33
N LYS A 191 3.66 1.20 -4.41
CA LYS A 191 4.62 0.84 -3.36
C LYS A 191 4.22 1.35 -1.98
N LYS A 192 3.73 2.59 -1.90
CA LYS A 192 3.27 3.19 -0.65
C LYS A 192 1.99 2.52 -0.13
N VAL A 193 1.07 2.15 -1.01
CA VAL A 193 -0.13 1.38 -0.67
C VAL A 193 0.24 0.02 -0.09
N LEU A 194 1.11 -0.73 -0.77
CA LEU A 194 1.61 -2.02 -0.28
C LEU A 194 2.32 -1.87 1.07
N PHE A 195 3.08 -0.80 1.27
CA PHE A 195 3.70 -0.48 2.55
C PHE A 195 2.67 -0.29 3.69
N ILE A 196 1.51 0.34 3.43
CA ILE A 196 0.44 0.44 4.45
C ILE A 196 -0.06 -0.95 4.82
N VAL A 197 -0.32 -1.81 3.83
CA VAL A 197 -0.81 -3.17 4.08
C VAL A 197 0.21 -3.97 4.90
N GLU A 198 1.51 -3.82 4.60
CA GLU A 198 2.59 -4.39 5.40
C GLU A 198 2.62 -3.82 6.82
N TYR A 199 2.43 -2.51 6.98
CA TYR A 199 2.36 -1.84 8.28
C TYR A 199 1.20 -2.36 9.12
N ILE A 200 0.00 -2.45 8.54
CA ILE A 200 -1.20 -3.00 9.18
C ILE A 200 -0.91 -4.40 9.73
N LEU A 201 -0.28 -5.25 8.92
CA LEU A 201 0.05 -6.60 9.34
C LEU A 201 1.09 -6.64 10.46
N ARG A 202 2.17 -5.87 10.33
CA ARG A 202 3.32 -5.92 11.24
C ARG A 202 3.02 -5.27 12.58
N ASP A 203 2.49 -4.05 12.54
CA ASP A 203 2.42 -3.18 13.70
C ASP A 203 1.06 -3.29 14.40
N LEU A 204 0.01 -3.70 13.69
CA LEU A 204 -1.32 -3.94 14.27
C LEU A 204 -1.60 -5.42 14.55
N GLY A 205 -0.83 -6.34 13.95
CA GLY A 205 -1.09 -7.77 14.02
C GLY A 205 -2.37 -8.23 13.32
N PHE A 206 -3.00 -7.35 12.53
CA PHE A 206 -4.24 -7.62 11.81
C PHE A 206 -3.95 -8.10 10.39
N ILE A 207 -4.63 -9.16 9.93
CA ILE A 207 -4.49 -9.63 8.55
C ILE A 207 -5.52 -8.92 7.65
N PRO A 208 -5.08 -8.04 6.73
CA PRO A 208 -5.96 -7.29 5.84
C PRO A 208 -6.49 -8.15 4.68
N CYS A 209 -7.42 -9.08 4.97
CA CYS A 209 -7.87 -10.08 3.99
C CYS A 209 -8.52 -9.48 2.73
N LYS A 210 -9.22 -8.35 2.84
CA LYS A 210 -9.87 -7.74 1.67
C LYS A 210 -8.83 -7.16 0.71
N GLU A 211 -7.79 -6.54 1.23
CA GLU A 211 -6.71 -5.92 0.48
C GLU A 211 -5.81 -6.99 -0.13
N LEU A 212 -5.49 -8.04 0.62
CA LEU A 212 -4.80 -9.20 0.07
C LEU A 212 -5.63 -9.84 -1.06
N THR A 213 -6.96 -9.93 -0.93
CA THR A 213 -7.82 -10.44 -2.01
C THR A 213 -7.74 -9.55 -3.26
N ALA A 214 -7.80 -8.23 -3.09
CA ALA A 214 -7.64 -7.29 -4.20
C ALA A 214 -6.24 -7.38 -4.83
N ILE A 215 -5.18 -7.42 -4.02
CA ILE A 215 -3.79 -7.61 -4.49
C ILE A 215 -3.65 -8.89 -5.31
N ASN A 216 -4.30 -10.00 -4.91
CA ASN A 216 -4.30 -11.23 -5.69
C ASN A 216 -4.99 -11.05 -7.06
N LEU A 217 -6.11 -10.31 -7.10
CA LEU A 217 -6.80 -9.99 -8.35
C LEU A 217 -5.90 -9.16 -9.29
N HIS A 218 -5.24 -8.13 -8.78
CA HIS A 218 -4.30 -7.32 -9.56
C HIS A 218 -3.10 -8.13 -10.03
N LEU A 219 -2.50 -8.96 -9.17
CA LEU A 219 -1.44 -9.87 -9.59
C LEU A 219 -1.90 -10.77 -10.75
N LYS A 220 -3.11 -11.35 -10.66
CA LYS A 220 -3.69 -12.17 -11.72
C LYS A 220 -3.90 -11.39 -13.02
N ASN A 221 -4.39 -10.16 -12.94
CA ASN A 221 -4.57 -9.29 -14.11
C ASN A 221 -3.22 -8.93 -14.74
N ALA A 222 -2.25 -8.48 -13.94
CA ALA A 222 -0.91 -8.13 -14.38
C ALA A 222 -0.20 -9.31 -15.07
N LEU A 223 -0.37 -10.53 -14.56
CA LEU A 223 0.13 -11.76 -15.20
C LEU A 223 -0.51 -11.98 -16.58
N SER A 224 -1.83 -11.82 -16.69
CA SER A 224 -2.54 -12.00 -17.96
C SER A 224 -2.17 -10.96 -19.03
N GLU A 225 -1.81 -9.75 -18.60
CA GLU A 225 -1.40 -8.64 -19.45
C GLU A 225 0.11 -8.59 -19.71
N ASN A 226 0.87 -9.55 -19.15
CA ASN A 226 2.34 -9.60 -19.23
C ASN A 226 3.04 -8.34 -18.67
N ARG A 227 2.49 -7.73 -17.60
CA ARG A 227 3.09 -6.58 -16.90
C ARG A 227 4.07 -7.04 -15.82
N TRP A 228 5.23 -7.54 -16.23
CA TRP A 228 6.22 -8.19 -15.36
C TRP A 228 6.74 -7.31 -14.22
N ASP A 229 6.95 -6.01 -14.46
CA ASP A 229 7.32 -5.06 -13.41
C ASP A 229 6.32 -5.05 -12.23
N ALA A 230 5.03 -5.03 -12.54
CA ALA A 230 3.97 -5.04 -11.53
C ALA A 230 3.88 -6.39 -10.81
N CYS A 231 3.98 -7.49 -11.57
CA CYS A 231 4.04 -8.84 -10.99
C CYS A 231 5.19 -8.97 -9.98
N SER A 232 6.39 -8.52 -10.36
CA SER A 232 7.57 -8.54 -9.50
C SER A 232 7.37 -7.73 -8.22
N LEU A 233 6.75 -6.54 -8.32
CA LEU A 233 6.42 -5.72 -7.16
C LEU A 233 5.43 -6.43 -6.20
N TYR A 234 4.34 -6.96 -6.73
CA TYR A 234 3.36 -7.69 -5.91
C TYR A 234 3.97 -8.91 -5.25
N LEU A 235 4.74 -9.72 -5.99
CA LEU A 235 5.42 -10.90 -5.44
C LEU A 235 6.44 -10.52 -4.36
N THR A 236 7.22 -9.46 -4.57
CA THR A 236 8.19 -8.95 -3.59
C THR A 236 7.50 -8.53 -2.29
N PHE A 237 6.38 -7.81 -2.39
CA PHE A 237 5.56 -7.44 -1.24
C PHE A 237 4.96 -8.68 -0.54
N LEU A 238 4.35 -9.60 -1.29
CA LEU A 238 3.77 -10.81 -0.70
C LEU A 238 4.84 -11.65 0.02
N PHE A 239 6.05 -11.69 -0.53
CA PHE A 239 7.20 -12.33 0.09
C PHE A 239 7.65 -11.61 1.37
N SER A 240 7.72 -10.28 1.38
CA SER A 240 8.15 -9.51 2.56
C SER A 240 7.26 -9.78 3.78
N ILE A 241 5.95 -9.87 3.56
CA ILE A 241 4.99 -10.04 4.65
C ILE A 241 4.80 -11.48 5.12
N LEU A 242 5.35 -12.46 4.39
CA LEU A 242 5.19 -13.90 4.65
C LEU A 242 5.77 -14.34 6.00
N SER A 243 6.77 -13.61 6.52
CA SER A 243 7.42 -13.91 7.80
C SER A 243 6.90 -13.06 8.97
N ILE A 244 6.04 -12.07 8.70
CA ILE A 244 5.58 -11.09 9.70
C ILE A 244 4.57 -11.71 10.67
N ASN A 245 3.64 -12.52 10.18
CA ASN A 245 2.58 -13.13 10.98
C ASN A 245 2.47 -14.63 10.69
N ILE A 246 2.36 -15.48 11.71
CA ILE A 246 2.29 -16.94 11.54
C ILE A 246 1.07 -17.40 10.71
N HIS A 247 -0.02 -16.65 10.74
CA HIS A 247 -1.28 -16.98 10.06
C HIS A 247 -1.31 -16.49 8.61
N ILE A 248 -0.35 -15.65 8.18
CA ILE A 248 -0.34 -15.11 6.80
C ILE A 248 -0.21 -16.22 5.75
N LYS A 249 0.51 -17.29 6.08
CA LYS A 249 0.69 -18.46 5.21
C LYS A 249 -0.63 -19.16 4.92
N ASP A 250 -1.51 -19.24 5.91
CA ASP A 250 -2.83 -19.83 5.74
C ASP A 250 -3.75 -18.87 4.98
N ALA A 251 -3.67 -17.56 5.26
CA ALA A 251 -4.38 -16.53 4.51
C ALA A 251 -4.02 -16.59 3.01
N TYR A 252 -2.76 -16.79 2.62
CA TYR A 252 -2.40 -16.93 1.20
C TYR A 252 -3.01 -18.13 0.51
N ARG A 253 -3.26 -19.23 1.23
CA ARG A 253 -3.97 -20.39 0.70
C ARG A 253 -5.46 -20.07 0.56
N GLU A 254 -6.08 -19.50 1.60
CA GLU A 254 -7.51 -19.19 1.63
C GLU A 254 -7.92 -18.08 0.65
N LEU A 255 -7.03 -17.10 0.45
CA LEU A 255 -7.22 -15.96 -0.46
C LEU A 255 -6.66 -16.24 -1.87
N LEU A 256 -6.36 -17.51 -2.19
CA LEU A 256 -5.97 -18.00 -3.52
C LEU A 256 -4.67 -17.42 -4.10
N HIS A 257 -3.77 -16.90 -3.27
CA HIS A 257 -2.48 -16.41 -3.76
C HIS A 257 -1.58 -17.56 -4.20
N LEU A 258 -1.59 -18.67 -3.44
CA LEU A 258 -0.83 -19.87 -3.82
C LEU A 258 -1.25 -20.41 -5.18
N GLU A 259 -2.57 -20.40 -5.47
CA GLU A 259 -3.12 -20.85 -6.73
C GLU A 259 -2.68 -19.94 -7.90
N THR A 260 -2.84 -18.62 -7.75
CA THR A 260 -2.43 -17.65 -8.78
C THR A 260 -0.95 -17.79 -9.12
N ILE A 261 -0.09 -17.89 -8.10
CA ILE A 261 1.37 -17.97 -8.27
C ILE A 261 1.78 -19.31 -8.87
N LEU A 262 1.17 -20.41 -8.44
CA LEU A 262 1.39 -21.73 -9.01
C LEU A 262 0.99 -21.78 -10.49
N ASN A 263 -0.18 -21.24 -10.84
CA ASN A 263 -0.64 -21.18 -12.23
C ASN A 263 0.27 -20.33 -13.12
N ALA A 264 0.82 -19.23 -12.61
CA ALA A 264 1.78 -18.40 -13.32
C ALA A 264 3.05 -19.19 -13.71
N LEU A 265 3.59 -19.96 -12.75
CA LEU A 265 4.76 -20.82 -12.96
C LEU A 265 4.48 -21.91 -13.99
N GLN A 266 3.35 -22.61 -13.84
CA GLN A 266 2.97 -23.71 -14.73
C GLN A 266 2.75 -23.24 -16.17
N SER A 267 2.12 -22.06 -16.33
CA SER A 267 1.90 -21.45 -17.64
C SER A 267 3.23 -21.06 -18.33
N SER A 268 4.25 -20.72 -17.54
CA SER A 268 5.57 -20.32 -18.03
C SER A 268 6.53 -21.50 -18.22
N ALA A 269 6.22 -22.68 -17.65
CA ALA A 269 7.12 -23.83 -17.58
C ALA A 269 7.53 -24.37 -18.96
N SER A 270 6.62 -24.37 -19.94
CA SER A 270 6.91 -24.87 -21.31
C SER A 270 7.86 -23.96 -22.09
N SER A 271 7.95 -22.69 -21.71
CA SER A 271 8.70 -21.65 -22.42
C SER A 271 9.89 -21.12 -21.63
N ILE A 272 10.32 -21.86 -20.59
CA ILE A 272 11.29 -21.43 -19.58
C ILE A 272 12.64 -20.98 -20.18
N ASP A 273 13.13 -21.67 -21.22
CA ASP A 273 14.39 -21.34 -21.90
C ASP A 273 14.29 -20.15 -22.88
N SER A 274 13.06 -19.66 -23.10
CA SER A 274 12.76 -18.51 -23.97
C SER A 274 12.26 -17.27 -23.23
N LEU A 275 12.17 -17.34 -21.89
CA LEU A 275 11.76 -16.21 -21.07
C LEU A 275 12.74 -15.04 -21.22
N ASN A 276 12.21 -13.82 -21.28
CA ASN A 276 13.01 -12.62 -21.20
C ASN A 276 13.53 -12.39 -19.75
N GLY A 277 14.40 -11.40 -19.55
CA GLY A 277 15.00 -11.13 -18.23
C GLY A 277 13.97 -10.85 -17.13
N GLU A 278 13.03 -9.93 -17.37
CA GLU A 278 12.01 -9.56 -16.37
C GLU A 278 11.06 -10.71 -16.04
N GLN A 279 10.65 -11.50 -17.05
CA GLN A 279 9.86 -12.72 -16.88
C GLN A 279 10.59 -13.73 -16.01
N LYS A 280 11.87 -13.96 -16.32
CA LYS A 280 12.71 -14.89 -15.58
C LYS A 280 12.82 -14.48 -14.11
N ASP A 281 13.11 -13.22 -13.83
CA ASP A 281 13.23 -12.69 -12.46
C ASP A 281 11.89 -12.81 -11.71
N THR A 282 10.78 -12.50 -12.36
CA THR A 282 9.43 -12.63 -11.78
C THR A 282 9.08 -14.09 -11.46
N MET A 283 9.37 -15.02 -12.37
CA MET A 283 9.11 -16.44 -12.16
C MET A 283 10.05 -17.03 -11.08
N GLN A 284 11.28 -16.53 -10.97
CA GLN A 284 12.21 -16.90 -9.91
C GLN A 284 11.63 -16.51 -8.54
N LEU A 285 11.16 -15.26 -8.41
CA LEU A 285 10.48 -14.77 -7.20
C LEU A 285 9.22 -15.58 -6.86
N ALA A 286 8.43 -15.95 -7.86
CA ALA A 286 7.26 -16.80 -7.68
C ALA A 286 7.65 -18.17 -7.09
N LEU A 287 8.74 -18.77 -7.58
CA LEU A 287 9.21 -20.07 -7.10
C LEU A 287 9.77 -19.99 -5.67
N ASP A 288 10.56 -18.95 -5.39
CA ASP A 288 11.07 -18.66 -4.04
C ASP A 288 9.92 -18.44 -3.05
N PHE A 289 8.87 -17.72 -3.47
CA PHE A 289 7.67 -17.51 -2.66
C PHE A 289 6.99 -18.83 -2.30
N LEU A 290 6.78 -19.75 -3.25
CA LEU A 290 6.18 -21.06 -2.97
C LEU A 290 7.04 -21.89 -1.99
N ILE A 291 8.37 -21.83 -2.11
CA ILE A 291 9.29 -22.47 -1.17
C ILE A 291 9.12 -21.89 0.23
N ALA A 292 9.07 -20.57 0.36
CA ALA A 292 8.90 -19.90 1.65
C ALA A 292 7.51 -20.17 2.27
N ALA A 293 6.46 -20.17 1.45
CA ALA A 293 5.08 -20.41 1.86
C ALA A 293 4.86 -21.84 2.37
N THR A 294 5.59 -22.82 1.84
CA THR A 294 5.53 -24.21 2.28
C THR A 294 6.41 -24.49 3.49
N LYS A 295 7.49 -23.75 3.69
CA LYS A 295 8.44 -23.99 4.80
C LYS A 295 7.72 -23.99 6.16
N GLY A 296 7.67 -25.16 6.79
CA GLY A 296 7.02 -25.36 8.10
C GLY A 296 5.48 -25.26 8.07
N ASN A 297 4.84 -25.23 6.90
CA ASN A 297 3.39 -25.26 6.75
C ASN A 297 2.97 -26.46 5.89
N ALA A 298 2.53 -27.54 6.54
CA ALA A 298 2.16 -28.79 5.88
C ALA A 298 0.92 -28.66 4.99
N LEU A 299 -0.04 -27.80 5.35
CA LEU A 299 -1.25 -27.57 4.56
C LEU A 299 -0.94 -26.86 3.23
N ASN A 300 -0.03 -25.89 3.25
CA ASN A 300 0.47 -25.27 2.02
C ASN A 300 1.25 -26.25 1.16
N ALA A 301 2.11 -27.07 1.79
CA ALA A 301 2.83 -28.11 1.06
C ALA A 301 1.88 -29.12 0.41
N GLN A 302 0.84 -29.54 1.12
CA GLN A 302 -0.21 -30.42 0.59
C GLN A 302 -0.98 -29.76 -0.56
N PHE A 303 -1.38 -28.50 -0.40
CA PHE A 303 -2.08 -27.75 -1.46
C PHE A 303 -1.26 -27.70 -2.75
N ILE A 304 0.03 -27.31 -2.67
CA ILE A 304 0.88 -27.24 -3.86
C ILE A 304 1.07 -28.64 -4.46
N THR A 305 1.28 -29.64 -3.63
CA THR A 305 1.41 -31.05 -4.04
C THR A 305 0.18 -31.52 -4.83
N GLU A 306 -1.04 -31.18 -4.41
CA GLU A 306 -2.26 -31.61 -5.08
C GLU A 306 -2.55 -30.87 -6.39
N ASN A 307 -2.02 -29.65 -6.56
CA ASN A 307 -2.33 -28.77 -7.69
C ASN A 307 -1.15 -28.60 -8.68
N LEU A 308 0.03 -29.14 -8.36
CA LEU A 308 1.22 -29.02 -9.20
C LEU A 308 1.22 -30.08 -10.32
N GLU A 309 1.30 -29.60 -11.56
CA GLU A 309 1.33 -30.43 -12.75
C GLU A 309 2.70 -31.08 -12.98
N ILE A 310 2.70 -32.41 -13.13
CA ILE A 310 3.90 -33.22 -13.40
C ILE A 310 4.64 -32.73 -14.66
N ASN A 311 3.92 -32.32 -15.69
CA ASN A 311 4.52 -31.81 -16.93
C ASN A 311 5.23 -30.48 -16.72
N ALA A 312 4.69 -29.59 -15.88
CA ALA A 312 5.35 -28.33 -15.55
C ALA A 312 6.67 -28.59 -14.81
N ILE A 313 6.67 -29.50 -13.83
CA ILE A 313 7.88 -29.92 -13.11
C ILE A 313 8.93 -30.44 -14.09
N LYS A 314 8.52 -31.34 -15.00
CA LYS A 314 9.43 -31.92 -15.99
C LYS A 314 10.09 -30.84 -16.86
N SER A 315 9.30 -29.91 -17.39
CA SER A 315 9.84 -28.81 -18.21
C SER A 315 10.81 -27.92 -17.42
N MET A 316 10.52 -27.66 -16.14
CA MET A 316 11.40 -26.85 -15.28
C MET A 316 12.71 -27.57 -14.91
N LEU A 317 12.68 -28.88 -14.69
CA LEU A 317 13.88 -29.68 -14.38
C LEU A 317 14.77 -29.94 -15.59
N LEU A 318 14.18 -29.94 -16.80
CA LEU A 318 14.88 -30.15 -18.07
C LEU A 318 15.31 -28.85 -18.75
N ALA A 319 15.15 -27.69 -18.10
CA ALA A 319 15.59 -26.40 -18.63
C ALA A 319 17.12 -26.41 -18.86
N GLU A 320 17.55 -26.22 -20.12
CA GLU A 320 18.97 -26.31 -20.48
C GLU A 320 19.73 -25.01 -20.21
N LYS A 321 19.07 -23.86 -20.35
CA LYS A 321 19.71 -22.54 -20.27
C LYS A 321 19.59 -21.89 -18.90
N ASN A 322 18.76 -22.45 -18.01
CA ASN A 322 18.41 -21.85 -16.72
C ASN A 322 18.64 -22.83 -15.56
N GLU A 323 19.91 -23.20 -15.32
CA GLU A 323 20.32 -24.06 -14.21
C GLU A 323 19.88 -23.53 -12.82
N GLU A 324 19.76 -22.22 -12.65
CA GLU A 324 19.25 -21.62 -11.42
C GLU A 324 17.79 -22.02 -11.14
N PHE A 325 16.93 -22.00 -12.17
CA PHE A 325 15.53 -22.42 -12.07
C PHE A 325 15.41 -23.89 -11.67
N LYS A 326 16.24 -24.73 -12.27
CA LYS A 326 16.32 -26.16 -11.95
C LYS A 326 16.70 -26.38 -10.49
N ASN A 327 17.72 -25.68 -10.00
CA ASN A 327 18.14 -25.76 -8.59
C ASN A 327 17.04 -25.34 -7.62
N VAL A 328 16.37 -24.22 -7.87
CA VAL A 328 15.27 -23.75 -7.01
C VAL A 328 14.06 -24.68 -7.10
N THR A 329 13.77 -25.24 -8.27
CA THR A 329 12.70 -26.25 -8.46
C THR A 329 12.97 -27.50 -7.61
N LEU A 330 14.22 -27.98 -7.59
CA LEU A 330 14.62 -29.10 -6.74
C LEU A 330 14.45 -28.79 -5.24
N VAL A 331 14.70 -27.55 -4.81
CA VAL A 331 14.46 -27.13 -3.42
C VAL A 331 12.97 -27.18 -3.07
N LEU A 332 12.09 -26.69 -3.97
CA LEU A 332 10.64 -26.79 -3.79
C LEU A 332 10.22 -28.26 -3.66
N ILE A 333 10.63 -29.11 -4.61
CA ILE A 333 10.31 -30.54 -4.61
C ILE A 333 10.74 -31.20 -3.30
N LYS A 334 11.98 -30.93 -2.85
CA LYS A 334 12.48 -31.47 -1.58
C LYS A 334 11.59 -31.07 -0.40
N ASN A 335 11.15 -29.81 -0.35
CA ASN A 335 10.25 -29.33 0.71
C ASN A 335 8.88 -30.02 0.66
N LEU A 336 8.30 -30.18 -0.54
CA LEU A 336 7.02 -30.86 -0.73
C LEU A 336 7.09 -32.33 -0.30
N LEU A 337 8.15 -33.04 -0.70
CA LEU A 337 8.36 -34.44 -0.29
C LEU A 337 8.51 -34.60 1.23
N PHE A 338 9.19 -33.65 1.88
CA PHE A 338 9.37 -33.69 3.33
C PHE A 338 8.07 -33.40 4.11
N LEU A 339 7.26 -32.43 3.65
CA LEU A 339 6.12 -31.91 4.41
C LEU A 339 4.76 -32.50 4.02
N ALA A 340 4.52 -32.74 2.73
CA ALA A 340 3.20 -33.17 2.24
C ALA A 340 2.99 -34.68 2.28
N ARG A 341 4.06 -35.47 2.47
CA ARG A 341 4.04 -36.95 2.51
C ARG A 341 3.13 -37.57 1.42
N ASN A 342 3.34 -37.18 0.16
CA ASN A 342 2.53 -37.69 -0.95
C ASN A 342 3.30 -38.80 -1.70
N GLU A 343 2.89 -40.05 -1.50
CA GLU A 343 3.51 -41.22 -2.14
C GLU A 343 3.34 -41.22 -3.67
N GLN A 344 2.26 -40.66 -4.21
CA GLN A 344 2.06 -40.54 -5.66
C GLN A 344 3.02 -39.54 -6.27
N LEU A 345 3.13 -38.34 -5.70
CA LEU A 345 4.08 -37.33 -6.18
C LEU A 345 5.52 -37.81 -6.03
N PHE A 346 5.82 -38.51 -4.93
CA PHE A 346 7.12 -39.18 -4.77
C PHE A 346 7.37 -40.21 -5.87
N SER A 347 6.40 -41.08 -6.17
CA SER A 347 6.52 -42.06 -7.27
C SER A 347 6.69 -41.40 -8.63
N SER A 348 5.95 -40.35 -8.94
CA SER A 348 6.06 -39.59 -10.20
C SER A 348 7.38 -38.82 -10.31
N LEU A 349 7.86 -38.24 -9.21
CA LEU A 349 9.15 -37.55 -9.14
C LEU A 349 10.33 -38.53 -9.24
N LEU A 350 10.24 -39.71 -8.61
CA LEU A 350 11.19 -40.79 -8.84
C LEU A 350 11.18 -41.19 -10.32
N GLN A 351 10.01 -41.37 -10.94
CA GLN A 351 9.96 -41.66 -12.37
C GLN A 351 10.59 -40.56 -13.22
N ILE A 352 10.47 -39.27 -12.86
CA ILE A 352 11.12 -38.16 -13.58
C ILE A 352 12.64 -38.09 -13.32
N LEU A 353 13.07 -38.24 -12.07
CA LEU A 353 14.49 -38.17 -11.68
C LEU A 353 15.28 -39.40 -12.14
N PHE A 354 14.62 -40.55 -12.26
CA PHE A 354 15.19 -41.82 -12.71
C PHE A 354 14.77 -42.19 -14.14
N SER A 355 14.03 -41.33 -14.86
CA SER A 355 13.98 -41.43 -16.31
C SER A 355 15.28 -40.84 -16.86
N ASP A 356 16.21 -41.76 -17.15
CA ASP A 356 17.57 -41.47 -17.57
C ASP A 356 17.63 -40.63 -18.86
N PRO A 357 18.68 -39.80 -19.04
CA PRO A 357 18.81 -38.70 -20.02
C PRO A 357 19.08 -39.17 -21.46
N GLY A 358 18.75 -40.42 -21.81
CA GLY A 358 19.08 -41.07 -23.08
C GLY A 358 17.91 -41.43 -24.00
N ASN A 359 16.66 -41.22 -23.60
CA ASN A 359 15.48 -41.60 -24.41
C ASN A 359 14.83 -40.44 -25.19
N ILE A 360 15.57 -39.34 -25.41
CA ILE A 360 15.10 -38.15 -26.17
C ILE A 360 15.48 -38.23 -27.66
N ASN A 361 16.09 -39.33 -28.12
CA ASN A 361 16.36 -39.58 -29.55
C ASN A 361 15.45 -40.65 -30.18
N SER A 362 14.15 -40.65 -29.87
CA SER A 362 13.15 -41.37 -30.68
C SER A 362 11.85 -40.59 -30.81
#